data_AF-A0A9D6IVL2-F1
#
_entry.id   AF-A0A9D6IVL2-F1
#
_cell.length_a   1.000
_cell.length_b   1.000
_cell.length_c   1.000
_cell.angle_alpha   90.00
_cell.angle_beta   90.00
_cell.angle_gamma   90.00
#
_symmetry.space_group_name_H-M   'P 1'
#
loop_
_entity.id
_entity.type
_entity.pdbx_description
1 polymer ?
#
loop_
_entity_poly.entity_id
_entity_poly.type
_entity_poly.pdbx_seq_one_letter_code
_entity_poly.pdbx_strand_id
1 'polypeptide(L)'
;MKTTAISDRKLRRAAAEVETQIRELFGRCPELTGFAIKDLALMASEDIAAPDGEPKLFVTDIGFSGLIGEQDLEEAYTQIGTAISDVVSERPEAFELLRGRTFARTLH
;
A
#
# COMPACT_ATOMS: atom_id res chain seq x y z
N MET A 1 16.37 25.94 -13.30
CA MET A 1 16.70 24.63 -12.69
C MET A 1 16.16 24.50 -11.25
N LYS A 2 14.87 24.84 -10.98
CA LYS A 2 14.28 24.81 -9.63
C LYS A 2 13.28 23.66 -9.40
N THR A 3 12.95 22.89 -10.44
CA THR A 3 11.84 21.93 -10.41
C THR A 3 12.16 20.65 -9.64
N THR A 4 13.42 20.20 -9.61
CA THR A 4 13.80 18.93 -8.95
C THR A 4 13.69 18.99 -7.42
N ALA A 5 14.01 20.11 -6.79
CA ALA A 5 14.03 20.25 -5.33
C ALA A 5 12.63 20.24 -4.68
N ILE A 6 11.61 20.70 -5.41
CA ILE A 6 10.23 20.75 -4.92
C ILE A 6 9.61 19.36 -4.97
N SER A 7 9.87 18.60 -6.04
CA SER A 7 9.42 17.21 -6.18
C SER A 7 10.04 16.30 -5.12
N ASP A 8 11.35 16.46 -4.84
CA ASP A 8 12.04 15.66 -3.82
C ASP A 8 11.45 15.91 -2.41
N ARG A 9 11.14 17.16 -2.07
CA ARG A 9 10.51 17.49 -0.78
C ARG A 9 9.10 16.91 -0.66
N LYS A 10 8.31 16.93 -1.73
CA LYS A 10 6.98 16.32 -1.77
C LYS A 10 7.04 14.80 -1.63
N LEU A 11 7.95 14.15 -2.35
CA LEU A 11 8.21 12.72 -2.25
C LEU A 11 8.61 12.32 -0.83
N ARG A 12 9.52 13.07 -0.17
CA ARG A 12 9.89 12.81 1.22
C ARG A 12 8.71 12.94 2.19
N ARG A 13 7.83 13.91 1.97
CA ARG A 13 6.61 14.08 2.78
C ARG A 13 5.65 12.92 2.56
N ALA A 14 5.35 12.58 1.30
CA ALA A 14 4.51 11.46 0.96
C ALA A 14 5.06 10.14 1.53
N ALA A 15 6.38 9.92 1.47
CA ALA A 15 7.03 8.77 2.09
C ALA A 15 6.83 8.73 3.61
N ALA A 16 6.95 9.87 4.30
CA ALA A 16 6.71 9.95 5.74
C ALA A 16 5.23 9.72 6.12
N GLU A 17 4.29 10.19 5.29
CA GLU A 17 2.85 9.95 5.50
C GLU A 17 2.52 8.47 5.27
N VAL A 18 3.02 7.88 4.18
CA VAL A 18 2.95 6.43 3.91
C VAL A 18 3.48 5.65 5.10
N GLU A 19 4.71 5.92 5.54
CA GLU A 19 5.31 5.19 6.67
C GLU A 19 4.48 5.32 7.95
N THR A 20 3.92 6.50 8.20
CA THR A 20 3.06 6.74 9.36
C THR A 20 1.77 5.95 9.29
N GLN A 21 1.09 5.96 8.15
CA GLN A 21 -0.16 5.23 7.95
C GLN A 21 0.05 3.72 7.97
N ILE A 22 1.13 3.21 7.37
CA ILE A 22 1.50 1.80 7.43
C ILE A 22 1.82 1.38 8.88
N ARG A 23 2.53 2.22 9.64
CA ARG A 23 2.83 1.96 11.05
C ARG A 23 1.56 1.95 11.91
N GLU A 24 0.65 2.89 11.68
CA GLU A 24 -0.65 2.91 12.36
C GLU A 24 -1.48 1.68 12.03
N LEU A 25 -1.49 1.24 10.76
CA LEU A 25 -2.15 0.03 10.30
C LEU A 25 -1.64 -1.22 11.02
N PHE A 26 -0.32 -1.41 11.12
CA PHE A 26 0.26 -2.50 11.92
C PHE A 26 -0.04 -2.38 13.42
N GLY A 27 -0.27 -1.15 13.93
CA GLY A 27 -0.71 -0.91 15.30
C GLY A 27 -2.18 -1.27 15.54
N ARG A 28 -3.05 -1.03 14.55
CA ARG A 28 -4.48 -1.39 14.58
C ARG A 28 -4.71 -2.89 14.37
N CYS A 29 -3.90 -3.51 13.52
CA CYS A 29 -3.96 -4.94 13.20
C CYS A 29 -2.70 -5.66 13.74
N PRO A 30 -2.67 -6.04 15.02
CA PRO A 30 -1.50 -6.71 15.60
C PRO A 30 -1.21 -8.08 14.98
N GLU A 31 -2.22 -8.72 14.38
CA GLU A 31 -2.06 -10.00 13.69
C GLU A 31 -1.43 -9.86 12.31
N LEU A 32 -1.43 -8.67 11.71
CA LEU A 32 -0.85 -8.43 10.39
C LEU A 32 0.68 -8.42 10.48
N THR A 33 1.34 -9.35 9.79
CA THR A 33 2.81 -9.44 9.75
C THR A 33 3.41 -8.76 8.53
N GLY A 34 2.64 -8.63 7.45
CA GLY A 34 3.11 -7.95 6.25
C GLY A 34 2.15 -8.08 5.08
N PHE A 35 2.42 -7.32 4.02
CA PHE A 35 1.71 -7.38 2.75
C PHE A 35 2.57 -6.77 1.64
N ALA A 36 2.31 -7.17 0.40
CA ALA A 36 2.95 -6.61 -0.79
C ALA A 36 1.94 -5.84 -1.64
N ILE A 37 2.36 -4.70 -2.16
CA ILE A 37 1.58 -3.91 -3.11
C ILE A 37 2.11 -4.17 -4.51
N LYS A 38 1.27 -4.76 -5.35
CA LYS A 38 1.54 -4.98 -6.78
C LYS A 38 0.74 -3.99 -7.61
N ASP A 39 1.27 -3.72 -8.80
CA ASP A 39 0.61 -2.89 -9.78
C ASP A 39 -0.14 -3.77 -10.76
N LEU A 40 -1.44 -3.54 -10.94
CA LEU A 40 -2.22 -4.34 -11.88
C LEU A 40 -1.76 -4.13 -13.32
N ALA A 41 -1.30 -2.92 -13.69
CA ALA A 41 -0.82 -2.70 -15.05
C ALA A 41 0.45 -3.51 -15.37
N LEU A 42 1.22 -3.92 -14.36
CA LEU A 42 2.34 -4.86 -14.49
C LEU A 42 1.93 -6.34 -14.38
N MET A 43 0.76 -6.64 -13.80
CA MET A 43 0.21 -8.00 -13.66
C MET A 43 -0.79 -8.36 -14.76
N ALA A 44 -1.31 -7.36 -15.48
CA ALA A 44 -2.15 -7.52 -16.65
C ALA A 44 -1.31 -8.18 -17.76
N SER A 45 -1.18 -9.50 -17.68
CA SER A 45 -1.04 -10.33 -18.86
C SER A 45 -2.14 -9.95 -19.86
N GLU A 46 -1.87 -10.09 -21.15
CA GLU A 46 -2.75 -9.66 -22.25
C GLU A 46 -4.24 -10.10 -22.08
N ASP A 47 -4.51 -11.16 -21.30
CA ASP A 47 -5.85 -11.68 -20.96
C ASP A 47 -6.63 -10.95 -19.85
N ILE A 48 -6.01 -10.16 -18.97
CA ILE A 48 -6.70 -9.41 -17.91
C ILE A 48 -6.54 -7.92 -18.19
N ALA A 49 -7.33 -7.43 -19.15
CA ALA A 49 -7.46 -6.00 -19.35
C ALA A 49 -8.00 -5.36 -18.07
N ALA A 50 -7.19 -4.55 -17.40
CA ALA A 50 -7.71 -3.60 -16.43
C ALA A 50 -8.77 -2.76 -17.19
N PRO A 51 -10.05 -2.73 -16.76
CA PRO A 51 -11.15 -2.21 -17.58
C PRO A 51 -10.99 -0.73 -17.98
N ASP A 52 -10.10 0.00 -17.31
CA ASP A 52 -9.86 1.44 -17.55
C ASP A 52 -8.41 1.78 -17.95
N GLY A 53 -7.47 0.83 -17.97
CA GLY A 53 -6.04 1.14 -18.20
C GLY A 53 -5.37 2.02 -17.13
N GLU A 54 -6.12 2.43 -16.10
CA GLU A 54 -5.64 3.20 -14.96
C GLU A 54 -4.74 2.33 -14.07
N PRO A 55 -3.57 2.83 -13.65
CA PRO A 55 -2.69 2.09 -12.76
C PRO A 55 -3.42 1.91 -11.41
N LYS A 56 -3.71 0.65 -11.04
CA LYS A 56 -4.36 0.28 -9.77
C LYS A 56 -3.38 -0.49 -8.91
N LEU A 57 -3.30 -0.09 -7.63
CA LEU A 57 -2.56 -0.81 -6.61
C LEU A 57 -3.39 -1.98 -6.09
N PHE A 58 -2.78 -3.15 -6.03
CA PHE A 58 -3.36 -4.36 -5.48
C PHE A 58 -2.55 -4.83 -4.29
N VAL A 59 -3.24 -5.05 -3.17
CA VAL A 59 -2.64 -5.67 -1.99
C VAL A 59 -2.62 -7.18 -2.21
N THR A 60 -1.46 -7.78 -2.01
CA THR A 60 -1.15 -9.20 -2.24
C THR A 60 -0.22 -9.70 -1.14
N ASP A 61 0.04 -11.01 -1.09
CA ASP A 61 1.02 -11.61 -0.18
C ASP A 61 0.82 -11.15 1.28
N ILE A 62 -0.44 -11.09 1.73
CA ILE A 62 -0.80 -10.69 3.09
C ILE A 62 -0.44 -11.83 4.04
N GLY A 63 0.38 -11.53 5.03
CA GLY A 63 0.81 -12.46 6.07
C GLY A 63 0.20 -12.09 7.43
N PHE A 64 -0.15 -13.13 8.20
CA PHE A 64 -0.69 -13.00 9.55
C PHE A 64 0.07 -13.85 10.57
N SER A 65 0.14 -13.38 11.82
CA SER A 65 0.77 -14.09 12.93
C SER A 65 -0.22 -15.04 13.59
N GLY A 66 -0.60 -16.11 12.88
CA GLY A 66 -1.50 -17.14 13.40
C GLY A 66 -2.65 -17.47 12.47
N LEU A 67 -3.54 -18.33 12.96
CA LEU A 67 -4.83 -18.63 12.33
C LEU A 67 -5.82 -17.54 12.72
N ILE A 68 -6.16 -16.68 11.77
CA ILE A 68 -7.19 -15.65 11.93
C ILE A 68 -8.52 -16.12 11.34
N GLY A 69 -9.63 -15.56 11.83
CA GLY A 69 -10.94 -15.81 11.26
C GLY A 69 -11.11 -15.18 9.88
N GLU A 70 -12.11 -15.65 9.12
CA GLU A 70 -12.46 -15.07 7.82
C GLU A 70 -12.93 -13.62 7.94
N GLN A 71 -13.59 -13.28 9.04
CA GLN A 71 -14.01 -11.91 9.36
C GLN A 71 -12.81 -10.99 9.65
N ASP A 72 -11.84 -11.46 10.44
CA ASP A 72 -10.62 -10.69 10.73
C ASP A 72 -9.77 -10.50 9.46
N LEU A 73 -9.79 -11.49 8.56
CA LEU A 73 -9.13 -11.42 7.26
C LEU A 73 -9.77 -10.33 6.38
N GLU A 74 -11.10 -10.35 6.22
CA GLU A 74 -11.83 -9.34 5.45
C GLU A 74 -11.65 -7.93 6.04
N GLU A 75 -11.68 -7.82 7.37
CA GLU A 75 -11.43 -6.56 8.05
C GLU A 75 -10.02 -6.05 7.77
N ALA A 76 -9.00 -6.93 7.83
CA ALA A 76 -7.63 -6.56 7.49
C ALA A 76 -7.51 -6.08 6.03
N TYR A 77 -8.12 -6.77 5.06
CA TYR A 77 -8.15 -6.32 3.66
C TYR A 77 -8.77 -4.94 3.52
N THR A 78 -9.89 -4.70 4.19
CA THR A 78 -10.59 -3.43 4.17
C THR A 78 -9.72 -2.33 4.80
N GLN A 79 -9.13 -2.59 5.98
CA GLN A 79 -8.26 -1.63 6.67
C GLN A 79 -7.02 -1.28 5.85
N ILE A 80 -6.35 -2.26 5.24
CA ILE A 80 -5.20 -2.01 4.37
C ILE A 80 -5.65 -1.18 3.16
N GLY A 81 -6.74 -1.58 2.50
CA GLY A 81 -7.28 -0.88 1.33
C GLY A 81 -7.63 0.58 1.63
N THR A 82 -8.34 0.84 2.73
CA THR A 82 -8.69 2.19 3.18
C THR A 82 -7.44 3.01 3.49
N ALA A 83 -6.48 2.48 4.25
CA ALA A 83 -5.26 3.22 4.60
C ALA A 83 -4.44 3.63 3.35
N ILE A 84 -4.33 2.73 2.37
CA ILE A 84 -3.65 3.02 1.10
C ILE A 84 -4.44 4.05 0.29
N SER A 85 -5.75 3.88 0.18
CA SER A 85 -6.62 4.78 -0.58
C SER A 85 -6.63 6.19 -0.01
N ASP A 86 -6.67 6.35 1.31
CA ASP A 86 -6.62 7.65 1.99
C ASP A 86 -5.30 8.35 1.69
N VAL A 87 -4.18 7.64 1.87
CA VAL A 87 -2.84 8.20 1.58
C VAL A 87 -2.70 8.65 0.13
N VAL A 88 -3.14 7.83 -0.83
CA VAL A 88 -3.06 8.16 -2.26
C VAL A 88 -3.99 9.32 -2.62
N SER A 89 -5.16 9.40 -1.97
CA SER A 89 -6.12 10.50 -2.18
C SER A 89 -5.59 11.83 -1.66
N GLU A 90 -4.93 11.84 -0.50
CA GLU A 90 -4.28 13.02 0.07
C GLU A 90 -2.98 13.39 -0.67
N ARG A 91 -2.26 12.38 -1.14
CA ARG A 91 -0.94 12.49 -1.79
C ARG A 91 -0.87 11.56 -3.00
N PRO A 92 -1.21 12.03 -4.21
CA PRO A 92 -1.07 11.20 -5.41
C PRO A 92 0.38 10.75 -5.65
N GLU A 93 1.37 11.49 -5.15
CA GLU A 93 2.79 11.09 -5.19
C GLU A 93 3.09 9.80 -4.40
N ALA A 94 2.24 9.43 -3.43
CA ALA A 94 2.38 8.19 -2.67
C ALA A 94 2.11 6.95 -3.52
N PHE A 95 1.34 7.08 -4.60
CA PHE A 95 1.05 5.98 -5.51
C PHE A 95 2.34 5.30 -6.00
N GLU A 96 3.26 6.10 -6.54
CA GLU A 96 4.56 5.63 -7.05
C GLU A 96 5.49 5.12 -5.95
N LEU A 97 5.31 5.60 -4.71
CA LEU A 97 6.07 5.12 -3.55
C LEU A 97 5.58 3.77 -3.04
N LEU A 98 4.28 3.50 -3.15
CA LEU A 98 3.64 2.26 -2.73
C LEU A 98 3.79 1.16 -3.78
N ARG A 99 3.77 1.54 -5.06
CA ARG A 99 3.86 0.65 -6.21
C ARG A 99 5.07 -0.29 -6.11
N GLY A 100 4.81 -1.59 -6.13
CA GLY A 100 5.86 -2.62 -6.14
C GLY A 100 6.61 -2.77 -4.82
N ARG A 101 6.12 -2.19 -3.72
CA ARG A 101 6.74 -2.32 -2.40
C ARG A 101 6.10 -3.39 -1.55
N THR A 102 6.92 -4.01 -0.71
CA THR A 102 6.50 -4.91 0.35
C THR A 102 6.68 -4.22 1.69
N PHE A 103 5.65 -4.28 2.52
CA PHE A 103 5.64 -3.78 3.88
C PHE A 103 5.59 -4.98 4.82
N ALA A 104 6.57 -5.10 5.69
CA ALA A 104 6.62 -6.14 6.69
C ALA A 104 6.79 -5.50 8.06
N ARG A 105 6.13 -6.07 9.05
CA ARG A 105 6.33 -5.71 10.44
C ARG A 105 7.70 -6.19 10.88
N THR A 106 8.51 -5.29 11.43
CA THR A 106 9.76 -5.66 12.08
C THR A 106 9.44 -6.46 13.34
N LEU A 107 9.82 -7.73 13.38
CA LEU A 107 9.88 -8.49 14.63
C LEU A 107 11.05 -7.91 15.44
N HIS A 108 10.73 -7.07 16.42
CA HIS A 108 11.68 -6.58 17.42
C HIS A 108 11.95 -7.64 18.48
#